data_AF-A0A4Q2AWN4-F1
#
_entry.id   AF-A0A4Q2AWN4-F1
#
_cell.length_a   1.000
_cell.length_b   1.000
_cell.length_c   1.000
_cell.angle_alpha   90.00
_cell.angle_beta   90.00
_cell.angle_gamma   90.00
#
_symmetry.space_group_name_H-M   'P 1'
#
loop_
_entity.id
_entity.type
_entity.pdbx_description
1 polymer ?
#
loop_
_entity_poly.entity_id
_entity_poly.type
_entity_poly.pdbx_seq_one_letter_code
_entity_poly.pdbx_strand_id
1 'polypeptide(L)'
;MDESTRKRRDLWIRKILVVGLFIGLSILFTIAFYINGRLGIDSDGSFHFSRVEEIYRNLKEGSFFTFIATHTFHNSGVGSFLFYPSVFIYPWAALRFIFDPLRAFYVWYGLVMFLTMAIAYYVMFKFSQRRIRAIIFAIFYAISAYHLYLGLRNYVIGEFIAYTFVPLVMYGFYEVVFGDAKKWPLLSMGVALLLYSHLLSTVMAVAIMAVIFIISLICGRIPDKVRWSALAKSVGLALLLSAWMIYPFITDYLKSDLGTPLPGFSFQYTMQEFWAASLENSATNRGIGIALLIAALFGWYFVKSDRRERIIYALGLTFIVLSTSLFPYNVLQRVESLSFLQVIQFPYRFSVYSSFFLAIVLSLMVTRLFDNKKKYQRIVTLLGVVSVASLLYFNSVTLMIDRISDPDPNVMLRETDDRFATVPQGAVLDHANYKLLFDYLVLYGETDYYPKRSFANNHITTNPAAQSIILHHVKVGEKVIEKTPVVAPNEITYQVALKKKATVDLPVIVYPGTKVYVNGKNVSHETSKRGTVMLNLNQGTYKITTRYEMSKIYYSMLFIALLSWGGLAIVGVRKCYTH
;
A
#
# COMPACT_ATOMS: atom_id res chain seq x y z
N MET A 1 29.30 -39.30 -8.54
CA MET A 1 28.62 -38.16 -7.89
C MET A 1 27.85 -38.71 -6.70
N ASP A 2 28.23 -38.35 -5.49
CA ASP A 2 27.64 -38.86 -4.23
C ASP A 2 26.12 -38.59 -4.17
N GLU A 3 25.36 -39.49 -3.55
CA GLU A 3 23.91 -39.40 -3.36
C GLU A 3 23.51 -38.12 -2.61
N SER A 4 24.37 -37.63 -1.71
CA SER A 4 24.20 -36.36 -1.00
C SER A 4 24.23 -35.16 -1.94
N THR A 5 25.17 -35.12 -2.88
CA THR A 5 25.31 -34.06 -3.89
C THR A 5 24.17 -34.12 -4.91
N ARG A 6 23.70 -35.32 -5.27
CA ARG A 6 22.52 -35.51 -6.13
C ARG A 6 21.23 -34.98 -5.47
N LYS A 7 20.98 -35.31 -4.20
CA LYS A 7 19.82 -34.82 -3.43
C LYS A 7 19.86 -33.29 -3.26
N ARG A 8 21.04 -32.72 -2.99
CA ARG A 8 21.23 -31.27 -2.88
C ARG A 8 20.95 -30.57 -4.21
N ARG A 9 21.48 -31.10 -5.33
CA ARG A 9 21.23 -30.59 -6.68
C ARG A 9 19.74 -30.63 -7.04
N ASP A 10 19.06 -31.73 -6.77
CA ASP A 10 17.62 -31.88 -7.05
C ASP A 10 16.76 -30.90 -6.23
N LEU A 11 17.18 -30.58 -5.01
CA LEU A 11 16.52 -29.56 -4.18
C LEU A 11 16.69 -28.16 -4.79
N TRP A 12 17.90 -27.82 -5.24
CA TRP A 12 18.20 -26.55 -5.90
C TRP A 12 17.40 -26.36 -7.19
N ILE A 13 17.39 -27.37 -8.07
CA ILE A 13 16.62 -27.34 -9.31
C ILE A 13 15.13 -27.08 -9.01
N ARG A 14 14.55 -27.74 -8.01
CA ARG A 14 13.14 -27.52 -7.64
C ARG A 14 12.87 -26.10 -7.14
N LYS A 15 13.79 -25.48 -6.40
CA LYS A 15 13.64 -24.08 -5.96
C LYS A 15 13.68 -23.13 -7.15
N ILE A 16 14.62 -23.34 -8.08
CA ILE A 16 14.76 -22.55 -9.30
C ILE A 16 13.49 -22.66 -10.15
N LEU A 17 12.93 -23.87 -10.31
CA LEU A 17 11.69 -24.08 -11.06
C LEU A 17 10.50 -23.33 -10.46
N VAL A 18 10.37 -23.28 -9.12
CA VAL A 18 9.29 -22.54 -8.46
C VAL A 18 9.45 -21.04 -8.67
N VAL A 19 10.67 -20.52 -8.53
CA VAL A 19 10.95 -19.09 -8.79
C VAL A 19 10.68 -18.75 -10.25
N GLY A 20 11.16 -19.58 -11.19
CA GLY A 20 10.90 -19.41 -12.62
C GLY A 20 9.42 -19.45 -12.96
N LEU A 21 8.63 -20.33 -12.32
CA LEU A 21 7.18 -20.36 -12.47
C LEU A 21 6.55 -19.03 -12.03
N PHE A 22 6.93 -18.49 -10.86
CA PHE A 22 6.36 -17.24 -10.38
C PHE A 22 6.77 -16.02 -11.21
N ILE A 23 8.00 -16.00 -11.73
CA ILE A 23 8.43 -14.98 -12.70
C ILE A 23 7.59 -15.08 -13.97
N GLY A 24 7.44 -16.28 -14.53
CA GLY A 24 6.65 -16.52 -15.74
C GLY A 24 5.17 -16.12 -15.55
N LEU A 25 4.57 -16.45 -14.41
CA LEU A 25 3.20 -16.05 -14.09
C LEU A 25 3.04 -14.55 -13.89
N SER A 26 3.99 -13.89 -13.21
CA SER A 26 3.98 -12.43 -13.04
C SER A 26 4.04 -11.71 -14.39
N ILE A 27 4.90 -12.17 -15.31
CA ILE A 27 4.96 -11.66 -16.68
C ILE A 27 3.64 -11.94 -17.40
N LEU A 28 3.14 -13.18 -17.37
CA LEU A 28 1.87 -13.55 -18.00
C LEU A 28 0.71 -12.68 -17.53
N PHE A 29 0.62 -12.39 -16.23
CA PHE A 29 -0.45 -11.58 -15.67
C PHE A 29 -0.37 -10.11 -16.12
N THR A 30 0.83 -9.59 -16.37
CA THR A 30 1.02 -8.17 -16.70
C THR A 30 1.18 -7.87 -18.18
N ILE A 31 1.45 -8.88 -19.02
CA ILE A 31 1.85 -8.68 -20.41
C ILE A 31 0.76 -8.00 -21.25
N ALA A 32 -0.52 -8.33 -21.04
CA ALA A 32 -1.61 -7.73 -21.80
C ALA A 32 -1.69 -6.21 -21.57
N PHE A 33 -1.54 -5.79 -20.31
CA PHE A 33 -1.50 -4.39 -19.92
C PHE A 33 -0.25 -3.66 -20.44
N TYR A 34 0.91 -4.31 -20.32
CA TYR A 34 2.19 -3.77 -20.78
C TYR A 34 2.19 -3.50 -22.30
N ILE A 35 1.68 -4.45 -23.08
CA ILE A 35 1.59 -4.34 -24.54
C ILE A 35 0.62 -3.22 -24.92
N ASN A 36 -0.54 -3.14 -24.25
CA ASN A 36 -1.52 -2.09 -24.49
C ASN A 36 -0.93 -0.69 -24.26
N GLY A 37 -0.10 -0.52 -23.22
CA GLY A 37 0.54 0.76 -22.91
C GLY A 37 -0.45 1.86 -22.52
N ARG A 38 -1.62 1.48 -22.04
CA ARG A 38 -2.72 2.34 -21.59
C ARG A 38 -3.18 1.94 -20.20
N LEU A 39 -3.77 2.88 -19.46
CA LEU A 39 -4.21 2.68 -18.08
C LEU A 39 -5.57 3.34 -17.86
N GLY A 40 -6.55 2.58 -17.37
CA GLY A 40 -7.80 3.15 -16.88
C GLY A 40 -7.63 3.64 -15.44
N ILE A 41 -7.74 4.94 -15.19
CA ILE A 41 -7.58 5.52 -13.86
C ILE A 41 -8.92 5.68 -13.14
N ASP A 42 -8.93 5.44 -11.82
CA ASP A 42 -10.09 5.54 -10.91
C ASP A 42 -9.60 5.75 -9.47
N SER A 43 -10.51 6.12 -8.56
CA SER A 43 -10.28 6.22 -7.10
C SER A 43 -8.93 6.83 -6.74
N ASP A 44 -8.03 6.08 -6.10
CA ASP A 44 -6.77 6.58 -5.52
C ASP A 44 -5.64 6.65 -6.57
N GLY A 45 -5.96 6.39 -7.84
CA GLY A 45 -4.99 6.34 -8.93
C GLY A 45 -4.24 7.67 -9.06
N SER A 46 -4.95 8.79 -9.17
CA SER A 46 -4.31 10.11 -9.34
C SER A 46 -3.40 10.45 -8.16
N PHE A 47 -3.78 10.07 -6.94
CA PHE A 47 -2.94 10.25 -5.74
C PHE A 47 -1.62 9.49 -5.86
N HIS A 48 -1.67 8.19 -6.14
CA HIS A 48 -0.44 7.37 -6.18
C HIS A 48 0.46 7.69 -7.37
N PHE A 49 -0.12 7.97 -8.55
CA PHE A 49 0.67 8.36 -9.72
C PHE A 49 1.31 9.73 -9.53
N SER A 50 0.63 10.71 -8.91
CA SER A 50 1.23 12.00 -8.50
C SER A 50 2.39 11.84 -7.52
N ARG A 51 2.28 10.88 -6.58
CA ARG A 51 3.37 10.60 -5.65
C ARG A 51 4.58 9.97 -6.33
N VAL A 52 4.36 9.07 -7.29
CA VAL A 52 5.47 8.45 -8.04
C VAL A 52 6.14 9.45 -8.97
N GLU A 53 5.38 10.32 -9.64
CA GLU A 53 5.94 11.37 -10.48
C GLU A 53 6.77 12.37 -9.66
N GLU A 54 6.33 12.75 -8.46
CA GLU A 54 7.12 13.59 -7.55
C GLU A 54 8.48 12.94 -7.21
N ILE A 55 8.46 11.66 -6.80
CA ILE A 55 9.70 10.93 -6.48
C ILE A 55 10.60 10.85 -7.71
N TYR A 56 10.04 10.56 -8.89
CA TYR A 56 10.80 10.48 -10.13
C TYR A 56 11.49 11.81 -10.47
N ARG A 57 10.77 12.95 -10.36
CA ARG A 57 11.33 14.28 -10.61
C ARG A 57 12.43 14.64 -9.62
N ASN A 58 12.22 14.36 -8.34
CA ASN A 58 13.24 14.57 -7.30
C ASN A 58 14.50 13.74 -7.57
N LEU A 59 14.35 12.47 -7.93
CA LEU A 59 15.47 11.59 -8.28
C LEU A 59 16.22 12.11 -9.52
N LYS A 60 15.49 12.59 -10.54
CA LYS A 60 16.07 13.14 -11.77
C LYS A 60 16.89 14.41 -11.50
N GLU A 61 16.49 15.18 -10.50
CA GLU A 61 17.18 16.40 -10.05
C GLU A 61 18.26 16.13 -8.99
N GLY A 62 18.57 14.86 -8.71
CA GLY A 62 19.64 14.43 -7.81
C GLY A 62 19.26 14.38 -6.33
N SER A 63 17.99 14.54 -5.98
CA SER A 63 17.50 14.39 -4.61
C SER A 63 16.97 12.99 -4.37
N PHE A 64 17.63 12.25 -3.47
CA PHE A 64 17.20 10.90 -3.12
C PHE A 64 15.96 10.86 -2.21
N PHE A 65 15.74 11.90 -1.40
CA PHE A 65 14.63 11.95 -0.45
C PHE A 65 13.55 12.92 -0.89
N THR A 66 12.32 12.43 -0.90
CA THR A 66 11.09 13.20 -1.12
C THR A 66 10.32 13.30 0.20
N PHE A 67 10.09 14.52 0.66
CA PHE A 67 9.39 14.82 1.91
C PHE A 67 8.08 15.58 1.66
N ILE A 68 8.09 16.54 0.74
CA ILE A 68 6.90 17.31 0.36
C ILE A 68 6.69 17.26 -1.17
N ALA A 69 5.45 17.41 -1.61
CA ALA A 69 5.12 17.50 -3.02
C ALA A 69 5.33 18.93 -3.55
N THR A 70 6.32 19.08 -4.42
CA THR A 70 6.72 20.36 -5.01
C THR A 70 6.53 20.42 -6.50
N HIS A 71 6.49 19.29 -7.21
CA HIS A 71 6.22 19.20 -8.63
C HIS A 71 4.77 18.76 -8.94
N THR A 72 4.14 17.97 -8.06
CA THR A 72 2.74 17.53 -8.15
C THR A 72 1.89 18.15 -7.03
N PHE A 73 0.60 17.77 -6.90
CA PHE A 73 -0.34 18.29 -5.89
C PHE A 73 -0.39 19.83 -5.89
N HIS A 74 -0.51 20.42 -7.08
CA HIS A 74 -0.55 21.86 -7.31
C HIS A 74 0.57 22.64 -6.61
N ASN A 75 1.78 22.06 -6.55
CA ASN A 75 2.99 22.68 -5.99
C ASN A 75 2.75 23.31 -4.60
N SER A 76 1.88 22.69 -3.80
CA SER A 76 1.44 23.20 -2.49
C SER A 76 2.48 22.98 -1.38
N GLY A 77 3.42 22.05 -1.60
CA GLY A 77 4.33 21.58 -0.58
C GLY A 77 3.69 20.56 0.36
N VAL A 78 2.64 19.85 -0.04
CA VAL A 78 1.95 18.89 0.85
C VAL A 78 2.86 17.73 1.28
N GLY A 79 2.84 17.43 2.58
CA GLY A 79 3.69 16.44 3.24
C GLY A 79 3.19 15.00 3.16
N SER A 80 2.52 14.60 2.08
CA SER A 80 1.98 13.23 1.95
C SER A 80 3.07 12.15 2.00
N PHE A 81 4.34 12.48 1.75
CA PHE A 81 5.49 11.57 1.88
C PHE A 81 6.02 11.43 3.31
N LEU A 82 5.70 12.38 4.19
CA LEU A 82 6.06 12.32 5.61
C LEU A 82 5.17 11.33 6.37
N PHE A 83 3.89 11.26 5.97
CA PHE A 83 2.85 10.61 6.77
C PHE A 83 2.21 9.39 6.10
N TYR A 84 2.44 9.21 4.80
CA TYR A 84 2.00 8.03 4.06
C TYR A 84 3.22 7.24 3.54
N PRO A 85 3.26 5.91 3.71
CA PRO A 85 4.40 5.10 3.28
C PRO A 85 4.78 5.29 1.80
N SER A 86 6.09 5.34 1.53
CA SER A 86 6.65 5.57 0.18
C SER A 86 7.68 4.53 -0.26
N VAL A 87 8.20 3.70 0.65
CA VAL A 87 9.32 2.78 0.40
C VAL A 87 9.10 1.94 -0.87
N PHE A 88 7.93 1.34 -1.02
CA PHE A 88 7.63 0.43 -2.13
C PHE A 88 7.24 1.11 -3.44
N ILE A 89 7.03 2.43 -3.45
CA ILE A 89 6.80 3.20 -4.69
C ILE A 89 8.09 3.86 -5.22
N TYR A 90 9.18 3.88 -4.45
CA TYR A 90 10.51 4.26 -4.98
C TYR A 90 10.98 3.33 -6.11
N PRO A 91 10.85 1.99 -6.02
CA PRO A 91 11.16 1.11 -7.14
C PRO A 91 10.32 1.41 -8.39
N TRP A 92 9.04 1.79 -8.23
CA TRP A 92 8.21 2.24 -9.34
C TRP A 92 8.75 3.53 -9.97
N ALA A 93 9.07 4.53 -9.16
CA ALA A 93 9.68 5.77 -9.64
C ALA A 93 11.03 5.52 -10.34
N ALA A 94 11.85 4.58 -9.85
CA ALA A 94 13.11 4.21 -10.49
C ALA A 94 12.91 3.56 -11.87
N LEU A 95 11.84 2.78 -12.06
CA LEU A 95 11.52 2.19 -13.36
C LEU A 95 11.18 3.25 -14.43
N ARG A 96 10.79 4.47 -14.03
CA ARG A 96 10.54 5.61 -14.96
C ARG A 96 11.79 6.08 -15.70
N PHE A 97 12.99 5.73 -15.23
CA PHE A 97 14.23 6.01 -15.97
C PHE A 97 14.44 5.08 -17.16
N ILE A 98 13.72 3.95 -17.22
CA ILE A 98 13.88 2.92 -18.24
C ILE A 98 12.62 2.81 -19.11
N PHE A 99 11.45 2.95 -18.49
CA PHE A 99 10.15 2.77 -19.14
C PHE A 99 9.32 4.06 -19.13
N ASP A 100 8.40 4.17 -20.08
CA ASP A 100 7.32 5.16 -20.02
C ASP A 100 6.45 4.98 -18.76
N PRO A 101 5.66 5.99 -18.33
CA PRO A 101 5.00 5.96 -17.02
C PRO A 101 4.09 4.77 -16.79
N LEU A 102 3.37 4.35 -17.83
CA LEU A 102 2.36 3.31 -17.74
C LEU A 102 3.01 1.93 -17.76
N ARG A 103 3.99 1.72 -18.64
CA ARG A 103 4.77 0.47 -18.64
C ARG A 103 5.59 0.32 -17.36
N ALA A 104 6.15 1.40 -16.80
CA ALA A 104 6.83 1.39 -15.51
C ALA A 104 5.90 0.89 -14.39
N PHE A 105 4.64 1.34 -14.39
CA PHE A 105 3.62 0.85 -13.45
C PHE A 105 3.36 -0.65 -13.60
N TYR A 106 3.12 -1.14 -14.82
CA TYR A 106 2.82 -2.56 -15.02
C TYR A 106 4.01 -3.49 -14.73
N VAL A 107 5.24 -3.06 -15.02
CA VAL A 107 6.46 -3.77 -14.60
C VAL A 107 6.54 -3.82 -13.08
N TRP A 108 6.32 -2.69 -12.40
CA TRP A 108 6.30 -2.63 -10.94
C TRP A 108 5.20 -3.50 -10.33
N TYR A 109 3.98 -3.45 -10.86
CA TYR A 109 2.87 -4.29 -10.43
C TYR A 109 3.21 -5.77 -10.59
N GLY A 110 3.85 -6.16 -11.70
CA GLY A 110 4.36 -7.51 -11.91
C GLY A 110 5.38 -7.92 -10.85
N LEU A 111 6.32 -7.04 -10.48
CA LEU A 111 7.27 -7.29 -9.40
C LEU A 111 6.55 -7.52 -8.06
N VAL A 112 5.52 -6.74 -7.74
CA VAL A 112 4.71 -6.95 -6.53
C VAL A 112 3.98 -8.30 -6.58
N MET A 113 3.35 -8.66 -7.71
CA MET A 113 2.70 -9.97 -7.88
C MET A 113 3.67 -11.14 -7.69
N PHE A 114 4.90 -11.01 -8.20
CA PHE A 114 5.97 -11.98 -7.96
C PHE A 114 6.31 -12.08 -6.48
N LEU A 115 6.50 -10.95 -5.79
CA LEU A 115 6.78 -10.91 -4.36
C LEU A 115 5.65 -11.53 -3.53
N THR A 116 4.38 -11.26 -3.86
CA THR A 116 3.19 -11.89 -3.25
C THR A 116 3.26 -13.40 -3.35
N MET A 117 3.47 -13.94 -4.56
CA MET A 117 3.59 -15.40 -4.75
C MET A 117 4.80 -15.99 -4.01
N ALA A 118 5.96 -15.32 -4.06
CA ALA A 118 7.19 -15.81 -3.44
C ALA A 118 7.08 -15.88 -1.91
N ILE A 119 6.55 -14.83 -1.28
CA ILE A 119 6.34 -14.75 0.18
C ILE A 119 5.26 -15.74 0.62
N ALA A 120 4.14 -15.78 -0.11
CA ALA A 120 3.05 -16.72 0.16
C ALA A 120 3.53 -18.17 0.08
N TYR A 121 4.31 -18.52 -0.96
CA TYR A 121 4.92 -19.85 -1.10
C TYR A 121 5.86 -20.16 0.06
N TYR A 122 6.76 -19.24 0.41
CA TYR A 122 7.69 -19.43 1.51
C TYR A 122 6.95 -19.75 2.82
N VAL A 123 5.97 -18.91 3.17
CA VAL A 123 5.15 -19.07 4.38
C VAL A 123 4.42 -20.41 4.37
N MET A 124 3.71 -20.72 3.28
CA MET A 124 2.90 -21.93 3.22
C MET A 124 3.73 -23.21 3.18
N PHE A 125 4.92 -23.15 2.58
CA PHE A 125 5.86 -24.26 2.62
C PHE A 125 6.38 -24.47 4.05
N LYS A 126 6.68 -23.41 4.79
CA LYS A 126 7.10 -23.50 6.20
C LYS A 126 5.97 -24.01 7.10
N PHE A 127 4.74 -23.63 6.84
CA PHE A 127 3.57 -24.08 7.60
C PHE A 127 3.18 -25.55 7.33
N SER A 128 3.17 -25.98 6.07
CA SER A 128 2.66 -27.31 5.68
C SER A 128 3.72 -28.36 5.36
N GLN A 129 4.97 -27.95 5.11
CA GLN A 129 6.05 -28.79 4.59
C GLN A 129 5.72 -29.49 3.25
N ARG A 130 4.68 -29.04 2.53
CA ARG A 130 4.22 -29.61 1.26
C ARG A 130 4.37 -28.58 0.13
N ARG A 131 5.29 -28.85 -0.80
CA ARG A 131 5.59 -27.93 -1.92
C ARG A 131 4.39 -27.64 -2.81
N ILE A 132 3.64 -28.66 -3.20
CA ILE A 132 2.47 -28.49 -4.08
C ILE A 132 1.41 -27.61 -3.40
N ARG A 133 1.11 -27.88 -2.13
CA ARG A 133 0.19 -27.05 -1.34
C ARG A 133 0.66 -25.59 -1.29
N ALA A 134 1.96 -25.37 -1.10
CA ALA A 134 2.54 -24.03 -1.09
C ALA A 134 2.46 -23.31 -2.44
N ILE A 135 2.67 -24.00 -3.56
CA ILE A 135 2.52 -23.43 -4.91
C ILE A 135 1.06 -23.03 -5.15
N ILE A 136 0.11 -23.92 -4.82
CA ILE A 136 -1.32 -23.65 -5.00
C ILE A 136 -1.75 -22.45 -4.16
N PHE A 137 -1.37 -22.42 -2.87
CA PHE A 137 -1.64 -21.27 -2.00
C PHE A 137 -1.11 -19.97 -2.58
N ALA A 138 0.16 -19.96 -3.01
CA ALA A 138 0.80 -18.76 -3.54
C ALA A 138 0.06 -18.18 -4.75
N ILE A 139 -0.32 -19.05 -5.70
CA ILE A 139 -1.00 -18.63 -6.93
C ILE A 139 -2.41 -18.11 -6.59
N PHE A 140 -3.25 -18.91 -5.92
CA PHE A 140 -4.64 -18.53 -5.64
C PHE A 140 -4.80 -17.38 -4.65
N TYR A 141 -3.83 -17.19 -3.75
CA TYR A 141 -3.77 -16.00 -2.90
C TYR A 141 -3.46 -14.76 -3.74
N ALA A 142 -2.45 -14.83 -4.61
CA ALA A 142 -2.04 -13.70 -5.43
C ALA A 142 -3.11 -13.27 -6.45
N ILE A 143 -3.90 -14.20 -7.01
CA ILE A 143 -4.94 -13.88 -8.00
C ILE A 143 -6.33 -13.68 -7.40
N SER A 144 -6.47 -13.59 -6.07
CA SER A 144 -7.76 -13.28 -5.46
C SER A 144 -8.34 -12.00 -6.05
N ALA A 145 -9.63 -12.01 -6.43
CA ALA A 145 -10.27 -10.87 -7.08
C ALA A 145 -10.11 -9.57 -6.28
N TYR A 146 -10.18 -9.66 -4.94
CA TYR A 146 -9.95 -8.52 -4.05
C TYR A 146 -8.53 -7.95 -4.15
N HIS A 147 -7.50 -8.79 -4.25
CA HIS A 147 -6.11 -8.33 -4.43
C HIS A 147 -5.94 -7.61 -5.78
N LEU A 148 -6.56 -8.15 -6.83
CA LEU A 148 -6.53 -7.54 -8.16
C LEU A 148 -7.29 -6.21 -8.20
N TYR A 149 -8.44 -6.12 -7.52
CA TYR A 149 -9.21 -4.89 -7.33
C TYR A 149 -8.37 -3.76 -6.72
N LEU A 150 -7.60 -4.06 -5.67
CA LEU A 150 -6.75 -3.07 -5.02
C LEU A 150 -5.69 -2.50 -5.96
N GLY A 151 -5.09 -3.34 -6.80
CA GLY A 151 -3.93 -2.95 -7.60
C GLY A 151 -4.23 -2.46 -9.02
N LEU A 152 -5.34 -2.89 -9.65
CA LEU A 152 -5.64 -2.58 -11.06
C LEU A 152 -6.91 -1.75 -11.27
N ARG A 153 -7.88 -1.81 -10.35
CA ARG A 153 -9.12 -1.03 -10.46
C ARG A 153 -9.15 0.17 -9.54
N ASN A 154 -8.98 -0.05 -8.23
CA ASN A 154 -9.21 0.98 -7.22
C ASN A 154 -7.93 1.70 -6.78
N TYR A 155 -6.77 1.20 -7.21
CA TYR A 155 -5.45 1.79 -6.96
C TYR A 155 -5.18 2.11 -5.48
N VAL A 156 -5.69 1.30 -4.55
CA VAL A 156 -5.35 1.41 -3.13
C VAL A 156 -3.98 0.75 -2.93
N ILE A 157 -2.95 1.38 -3.51
CA ILE A 157 -1.63 0.78 -3.72
C ILE A 157 -0.97 0.40 -2.40
N GLY A 158 -1.14 1.21 -1.34
CA GLY A 158 -0.65 0.86 -0.01
C GLY A 158 -1.21 -0.48 0.48
N GLU A 159 -2.52 -0.69 0.35
CA GLU A 159 -3.17 -1.93 0.76
C GLU A 159 -2.82 -3.11 -0.16
N PHE A 160 -2.69 -2.88 -1.47
CA PHE A 160 -2.20 -3.86 -2.44
C PHE A 160 -0.81 -4.39 -2.06
N ILE A 161 0.12 -3.49 -1.70
CA ILE A 161 1.44 -3.90 -1.22
C ILE A 161 1.31 -4.60 0.16
N ALA A 162 0.50 -4.09 1.08
CA ALA A 162 0.31 -4.69 2.39
C ALA A 162 -0.19 -6.15 2.30
N TYR A 163 -1.08 -6.45 1.35
CA TYR A 163 -1.56 -7.80 1.03
C TYR A 163 -0.40 -8.79 0.83
N THR A 164 0.67 -8.37 0.14
CA THR A 164 1.90 -9.16 -0.08
C THR A 164 2.50 -9.72 1.22
N PHE A 165 2.45 -8.93 2.31
CA PHE A 165 3.13 -9.23 3.57
C PHE A 165 2.23 -9.81 4.66
N VAL A 166 0.91 -9.84 4.47
CA VAL A 166 -0.04 -10.46 5.41
C VAL A 166 0.31 -11.92 5.72
N PRO A 167 0.65 -12.79 4.74
CA PRO A 167 1.05 -14.16 5.05
C PRO A 167 2.25 -14.23 6.00
N LEU A 168 3.24 -13.36 5.82
CA LEU A 168 4.45 -13.34 6.64
C LEU A 168 4.14 -12.94 8.09
N VAL A 169 3.29 -11.92 8.28
CA VAL A 169 2.86 -11.46 9.60
C VAL A 169 2.07 -12.54 10.33
N MET A 170 1.05 -13.10 9.68
CA MET A 170 0.18 -14.10 10.30
C MET A 170 0.94 -15.39 10.62
N TYR A 171 1.91 -15.78 9.78
CA TYR A 171 2.78 -16.92 10.05
C TYR A 171 3.79 -16.65 11.17
N GLY A 172 4.42 -15.47 11.18
CA GLY A 172 5.32 -15.06 12.25
C GLY A 172 4.62 -15.07 13.60
N PHE A 173 3.40 -14.53 13.65
CA PHE A 173 2.54 -14.57 14.83
C PHE A 173 2.19 -16.01 15.25
N TYR A 174 1.77 -16.83 14.30
CA TYR A 174 1.47 -18.24 14.56
C TYR A 174 2.66 -18.97 15.20
N GLU A 175 3.89 -18.76 14.70
CA GLU A 175 5.09 -19.38 15.26
C GLU A 175 5.40 -18.88 16.67
N VAL A 176 5.32 -17.57 16.90
CA VAL A 176 5.58 -16.98 18.22
C VAL A 176 4.57 -17.44 19.28
N VAL A 177 3.30 -17.54 18.93
CA VAL A 177 2.24 -17.89 19.90
C VAL A 177 2.02 -19.40 20.02
N PHE A 178 2.05 -20.14 18.90
CA PHE A 178 1.66 -21.55 18.87
C PHE A 178 2.76 -22.49 18.35
N GLY A 179 3.72 -22.00 17.58
CA GLY A 179 4.80 -22.78 16.96
C GLY A 179 6.16 -22.60 17.65
N ASP A 180 7.23 -22.43 16.86
CA ASP A 180 8.57 -22.21 17.36
C ASP A 180 8.84 -20.72 17.66
N ALA A 181 8.87 -20.37 18.94
CA ALA A 181 9.10 -19.00 19.42
C ALA A 181 10.45 -18.41 18.96
N LYS A 182 11.44 -19.23 18.55
CA LYS A 182 12.72 -18.74 18.02
C LYS A 182 12.59 -18.06 16.65
N LYS A 183 11.45 -18.22 15.97
CA LYS A 183 11.14 -17.58 14.68
C LYS A 183 10.53 -16.18 14.82
N TRP A 184 10.54 -15.60 16.02
CA TRP A 184 10.08 -14.25 16.31
C TRP A 184 10.58 -13.14 15.36
N PRO A 185 11.80 -13.19 14.75
CA PRO A 185 12.20 -12.16 13.80
C PRO A 185 11.29 -12.07 12.56
N LEU A 186 10.62 -13.16 12.16
CA LEU A 186 9.68 -13.16 11.05
C LEU A 186 8.46 -12.27 11.35
N LEU A 187 8.00 -12.26 12.60
CA LEU A 187 6.90 -11.39 13.03
C LEU A 187 7.35 -9.91 12.96
N SER A 188 8.55 -9.59 13.46
CA SER A 188 9.10 -8.24 13.37
C SER A 188 9.22 -7.74 11.93
N MET A 189 9.80 -8.56 11.06
CA MET A 189 9.96 -8.24 9.64
C MET A 189 8.61 -8.03 8.98
N GLY A 190 7.65 -8.92 9.21
CA GLY A 190 6.31 -8.78 8.64
C GLY A 190 5.64 -7.48 9.06
N VAL A 191 5.67 -7.14 10.36
CA VAL A 191 5.04 -5.92 10.87
C VAL A 191 5.74 -4.67 10.33
N ALA A 192 7.08 -4.67 10.24
CA ALA A 192 7.83 -3.57 9.65
C ALA A 192 7.52 -3.39 8.14
N LEU A 193 7.38 -4.50 7.39
CA LEU A 193 7.03 -4.46 5.98
C LEU A 193 5.58 -3.99 5.76
N LEU A 194 4.64 -4.36 6.65
CA LEU A 194 3.29 -3.77 6.64
C LEU A 194 3.33 -2.26 6.89
N LEU A 195 4.14 -1.80 7.85
CA LEU A 195 4.30 -0.37 8.14
C LEU A 195 4.82 0.37 6.91
N TYR A 196 5.83 -0.17 6.23
CA TYR A 196 6.37 0.40 4.98
C TYR A 196 5.39 0.38 3.80
N SER A 197 4.26 -0.32 3.93
CA SER A 197 3.25 -0.48 2.87
C SER A 197 2.02 0.38 3.15
N HIS A 198 1.40 0.21 4.32
CA HIS A 198 0.14 0.87 4.68
C HIS A 198 -0.07 0.85 6.20
N LEU A 199 -0.16 2.05 6.79
CA LEU A 199 -0.31 2.20 8.25
C LEU A 199 -1.60 1.55 8.76
N LEU A 200 -2.73 1.75 8.07
CA LEU A 200 -4.01 1.20 8.50
C LEU A 200 -4.05 -0.33 8.42
N SER A 201 -3.50 -0.94 7.38
CA SER A 201 -3.38 -2.41 7.30
C SER A 201 -2.50 -2.96 8.41
N THR A 202 -1.49 -2.21 8.86
CA THR A 202 -0.68 -2.58 10.04
C THR A 202 -1.52 -2.59 11.30
N VAL A 203 -2.27 -1.50 11.56
CA VAL A 203 -3.15 -1.40 12.74
C VAL A 203 -4.17 -2.53 12.75
N MET A 204 -4.81 -2.82 11.61
CA MET A 204 -5.75 -3.93 11.48
C MET A 204 -5.09 -5.29 11.76
N ALA A 205 -3.91 -5.54 11.21
CA ALA A 205 -3.20 -6.81 11.44
C ALA A 205 -2.84 -6.99 12.92
N VAL A 206 -2.33 -5.94 13.57
CA VAL A 206 -2.00 -5.96 15.01
C VAL A 206 -3.26 -6.18 15.85
N ALA A 207 -4.36 -5.50 15.55
CA ALA A 207 -5.63 -5.68 16.25
C ALA A 207 -6.16 -7.12 16.10
N ILE A 208 -6.13 -7.68 14.89
CA ILE A 208 -6.54 -9.06 14.62
C ILE A 208 -5.67 -10.05 15.40
N MET A 209 -4.35 -9.88 15.38
CA MET A 209 -3.43 -10.73 16.14
C MET A 209 -3.69 -10.62 17.65
N ALA A 210 -3.97 -9.42 18.16
CA ALA A 210 -4.31 -9.21 19.57
C ALA A 210 -5.63 -9.92 19.93
N VAL A 211 -6.67 -9.82 19.11
CA VAL A 211 -7.95 -10.54 19.33
C VAL A 211 -7.74 -12.06 19.33
N ILE A 212 -7.01 -12.60 18.35
CA ILE A 212 -6.71 -14.04 18.29
C ILE A 212 -5.90 -14.46 19.53
N PHE A 213 -4.95 -13.64 19.95
CA PHE A 213 -4.15 -13.89 21.15
C PHE A 213 -5.02 -13.91 22.41
N ILE A 214 -5.88 -12.91 22.61
CA ILE A 214 -6.81 -12.85 23.75
C ILE A 214 -7.74 -14.06 23.79
N ILE A 215 -8.33 -14.43 22.65
CA ILE A 215 -9.16 -15.65 22.55
C ILE A 215 -8.34 -16.88 22.95
N SER A 216 -7.07 -16.97 22.53
CA SER A 216 -6.21 -18.08 22.91
C SER A 216 -5.95 -18.15 24.42
N LEU A 217 -5.80 -17.00 25.09
CA LEU A 217 -5.68 -16.91 26.55
C LEU A 217 -6.94 -17.40 27.25
N ILE A 218 -8.11 -16.95 26.79
CA ILE A 218 -9.43 -17.35 27.33
C ILE A 218 -9.62 -18.87 27.16
N CYS A 219 -9.15 -19.44 26.06
CA CYS A 219 -9.13 -20.90 25.84
C CYS A 219 -8.03 -21.64 26.63
N GLY A 220 -7.39 -21.02 27.62
CA GLY A 220 -6.42 -21.64 28.51
C GLY A 220 -5.01 -21.80 27.95
N ARG A 221 -4.69 -21.19 26.80
CA ARG A 221 -3.33 -21.21 26.24
C ARG A 221 -2.49 -20.03 26.71
N ILE A 222 -2.07 -20.07 27.97
CA ILE A 222 -1.20 -19.05 28.55
C ILE A 222 0.24 -19.24 28.01
N PRO A 223 0.87 -18.20 27.42
CA PRO A 223 2.24 -18.29 26.92
C PRO A 223 3.24 -18.45 28.05
N ASP A 224 4.26 -19.28 27.81
CA ASP A 224 5.42 -19.38 28.69
C ASP A 224 6.33 -18.12 28.63
N LYS A 225 7.33 -18.06 29.52
CA LYS A 225 8.29 -16.95 29.58
C LYS A 225 9.05 -16.74 28.25
N VAL A 226 9.31 -17.83 27.50
CA VAL A 226 10.04 -17.76 26.23
C VAL A 226 9.19 -17.07 25.16
N ARG A 227 7.90 -17.39 25.08
CA ARG A 227 6.95 -16.76 24.16
C ARG A 227 6.70 -15.30 24.50
N TRP A 228 6.56 -14.96 25.78
CA TRP A 228 6.49 -13.55 26.21
C TRP A 228 7.73 -12.76 25.80
N SER A 229 8.93 -13.33 26.02
CA SER A 229 10.18 -12.72 25.57
C SER A 229 10.22 -12.57 24.04
N ALA A 230 9.77 -13.59 23.30
CA ALA A 230 9.70 -13.56 21.85
C ALA A 230 8.74 -12.48 21.33
N LEU A 231 7.58 -12.29 21.96
CA LEU A 231 6.64 -11.20 21.66
C LEU A 231 7.27 -9.83 21.92
N ALA A 232 7.89 -9.63 23.08
CA ALA A 232 8.56 -8.38 23.42
C ALA A 232 9.71 -8.04 22.44
N LYS A 233 10.54 -9.04 22.10
CA LYS A 233 11.59 -8.90 21.08
C LYS A 233 10.99 -8.59 19.71
N SER A 234 9.84 -9.19 19.39
CA SER A 234 9.16 -8.94 18.11
C SER A 234 8.76 -7.48 17.96
N VAL A 235 8.15 -6.92 19.01
CA VAL A 235 7.76 -5.50 19.09
C VAL A 235 8.99 -4.59 19.03
N GLY A 236 10.00 -4.84 19.87
CA GLY A 236 11.20 -4.01 19.92
C GLY A 236 11.93 -3.93 18.58
N LEU A 237 12.10 -5.07 17.90
CA LEU A 237 12.74 -5.09 16.58
C LEU A 237 11.85 -4.48 15.48
N ALA A 238 10.53 -4.69 15.51
CA ALA A 238 9.63 -4.04 14.54
C ALA A 238 9.70 -2.51 14.63
N LEU A 239 9.73 -1.97 15.86
CA LEU A 239 9.93 -0.55 16.12
C LEU A 239 11.30 -0.07 15.64
N LEU A 240 12.37 -0.83 15.92
CA LEU A 240 13.72 -0.49 15.48
C LEU A 240 13.83 -0.42 13.95
N LEU A 241 13.25 -1.40 13.25
CA LEU A 241 13.21 -1.42 11.79
C LEU A 241 12.40 -0.25 11.23
N SER A 242 11.37 0.21 11.93
CA SER A 242 10.42 1.21 11.40
C SER A 242 10.58 2.61 11.99
N ALA A 243 11.54 2.82 12.89
CA ALA A 243 11.68 4.03 13.70
C ALA A 243 11.76 5.30 12.87
N TRP A 244 12.50 5.25 11.75
CA TRP A 244 12.68 6.39 10.85
C TRP A 244 11.39 6.89 10.21
N MET A 245 10.42 6.00 9.96
CA MET A 245 9.12 6.34 9.39
C MET A 245 8.13 6.78 10.48
N ILE A 246 8.25 6.20 11.68
CA ILE A 246 7.46 6.60 12.85
C ILE A 246 7.86 7.99 13.36
N TYR A 247 9.14 8.36 13.21
CA TYR A 247 9.68 9.64 13.67
C TYR A 247 8.90 10.87 13.17
N PRO A 248 8.77 11.13 11.85
CA PRO A 248 8.01 12.28 11.35
C PRO A 248 6.53 12.19 11.73
N PHE A 249 5.97 10.98 11.88
CA PHE A 249 4.61 10.84 12.37
C PHE A 249 4.46 11.35 13.83
N ILE A 250 5.43 11.08 14.70
CA ILE A 250 5.41 11.57 16.08
C ILE A 250 5.75 13.06 16.16
N THR A 251 6.77 13.52 15.43
CA THR A 251 7.26 14.90 15.57
C THR A 251 6.45 15.91 14.79
N ASP A 252 5.94 15.52 13.62
CA ASP A 252 5.35 16.45 12.66
C ASP A 252 3.85 16.23 12.53
N TYR A 253 3.35 14.99 12.56
CA TYR A 253 1.91 14.73 12.47
C TYR A 253 1.19 14.88 13.81
N LEU A 254 1.58 14.14 14.86
CA LEU A 254 0.87 14.15 16.16
C LEU A 254 0.92 15.50 16.87
N LYS A 255 1.90 16.36 16.55
CA LYS A 255 2.05 17.70 17.12
C LYS A 255 1.40 18.80 16.28
N SER A 256 0.95 18.49 15.07
CA SER A 256 0.35 19.45 14.16
C SER A 256 -1.14 19.21 14.03
N ASP A 257 -1.91 20.28 13.88
CA ASP A 257 -3.34 20.18 13.66
C ASP A 257 -3.63 19.93 12.17
N LEU A 258 -3.34 18.71 11.70
CA LEU A 258 -3.51 18.31 10.31
C LEU A 258 -4.87 17.66 10.06
N GLY A 259 -5.38 17.86 8.84
CA GLY A 259 -6.56 17.19 8.33
C GLY A 259 -6.27 15.77 7.88
N THR A 260 -7.23 14.88 8.13
CA THR A 260 -7.13 13.44 7.85
C THR A 260 -8.45 12.95 7.28
N PRO A 261 -8.46 11.81 6.56
CA PRO A 261 -9.70 11.18 6.13
C PRO A 261 -10.68 10.99 7.31
N LEU A 262 -11.97 11.21 7.05
CA LEU A 262 -13.00 11.10 8.08
C LEU A 262 -13.18 9.63 8.52
N PRO A 263 -13.23 9.35 9.84
CA PRO A 263 -13.58 8.03 10.35
C PRO A 263 -15.07 7.73 10.10
N GLY A 264 -15.41 6.46 9.96
CA GLY A 264 -16.80 6.00 9.81
C GLY A 264 -16.90 4.75 8.95
N PHE A 265 -17.97 3.97 9.06
CA PHE A 265 -18.12 2.75 8.25
C PHE A 265 -18.86 3.03 6.94
N SER A 266 -18.15 3.03 5.83
CA SER A 266 -18.71 3.28 4.50
C SER A 266 -18.53 2.08 3.57
N PHE A 267 -19.28 2.08 2.46
CA PHE A 267 -19.09 1.12 1.36
C PHE A 267 -19.24 -0.36 1.75
N GLN A 268 -20.14 -0.63 2.69
CA GLN A 268 -20.46 -1.97 3.17
C GLN A 268 -21.20 -2.76 2.09
N TYR A 269 -20.72 -3.97 1.76
CA TYR A 269 -21.51 -4.92 1.01
C TYR A 269 -22.45 -5.68 1.94
N THR A 270 -23.68 -5.91 1.47
CA THR A 270 -24.52 -6.98 1.99
C THR A 270 -23.86 -8.34 1.75
N MET A 271 -24.31 -9.35 2.49
CA MET A 271 -23.86 -10.72 2.24
C MET A 271 -24.15 -11.13 0.78
N GLN A 272 -25.35 -10.81 0.26
CA GLN A 272 -25.73 -11.11 -1.11
C GLN A 272 -24.79 -10.47 -2.15
N GLU A 273 -24.48 -9.17 -1.99
CA GLU A 273 -23.54 -8.47 -2.88
C GLU A 273 -22.14 -9.10 -2.81
N PHE A 274 -21.67 -9.48 -1.62
CA PHE A 274 -20.37 -10.15 -1.49
C PHE A 274 -20.33 -11.51 -2.22
N TRP A 275 -21.39 -12.32 -2.12
CA TRP A 275 -21.49 -13.59 -2.84
C TRP A 275 -21.55 -13.37 -4.35
N ALA A 276 -22.39 -12.44 -4.81
CA ALA A 276 -22.50 -12.10 -6.23
C ALA A 276 -21.17 -11.60 -6.81
N ALA A 277 -20.51 -10.66 -6.12
CA ALA A 277 -19.21 -10.14 -6.48
C ALA A 277 -18.13 -11.24 -6.54
N SER A 278 -18.15 -12.17 -5.59
CA SER A 278 -17.20 -13.29 -5.56
C SER A 278 -17.47 -14.32 -6.67
N LEU A 279 -18.73 -14.55 -7.03
CA LEU A 279 -19.14 -15.43 -8.15
C LEU A 279 -18.76 -14.83 -9.51
N GLU A 280 -18.97 -13.52 -9.68
CA GLU A 280 -18.58 -12.77 -10.89
C GLU A 280 -17.06 -12.86 -11.14
N ASN A 281 -16.27 -13.07 -10.07
CA ASN A 281 -14.82 -13.19 -10.12
C ASN A 281 -14.12 -11.97 -10.73
N SER A 282 -14.75 -10.79 -10.72
CA SER A 282 -14.20 -9.58 -11.34
C SER A 282 -13.32 -8.77 -10.38
N ALA A 283 -12.20 -8.25 -10.89
CA ALA A 283 -11.34 -7.29 -10.20
C ALA A 283 -11.93 -5.87 -10.21
N THR A 284 -13.16 -5.67 -10.71
CA THR A 284 -13.88 -4.39 -10.61
C THR A 284 -14.73 -4.26 -9.35
N ASN A 285 -14.84 -5.34 -8.56
CA ASN A 285 -15.68 -5.41 -7.37
C ASN A 285 -14.85 -5.82 -6.13
N ARG A 286 -15.50 -5.93 -4.96
CA ARG A 286 -14.82 -6.18 -3.67
C ARG A 286 -14.94 -7.63 -3.17
N GLY A 287 -15.32 -8.57 -4.03
CA GLY A 287 -15.43 -9.99 -3.72
C GLY A 287 -14.07 -10.71 -3.64
N ILE A 288 -14.05 -11.94 -3.11
CA ILE A 288 -12.81 -12.72 -2.94
C ILE A 288 -12.46 -13.60 -4.15
N GLY A 289 -13.39 -13.72 -5.10
CA GLY A 289 -13.28 -14.54 -6.30
C GLY A 289 -13.79 -15.97 -6.13
N ILE A 290 -14.14 -16.61 -7.25
CA ILE A 290 -14.91 -17.86 -7.26
C ILE A 290 -14.15 -19.03 -6.63
N ALA A 291 -12.83 -19.09 -6.78
CA ALA A 291 -12.02 -20.15 -6.20
C ALA A 291 -12.03 -20.13 -4.66
N LEU A 292 -11.93 -18.95 -4.06
CA LEU A 292 -11.96 -18.80 -2.60
C LEU A 292 -13.39 -18.96 -2.07
N LEU A 293 -14.39 -18.62 -2.88
CA LEU A 293 -15.79 -18.89 -2.60
C LEU A 293 -16.11 -20.39 -2.52
N ILE A 294 -15.57 -21.19 -3.44
CA ILE A 294 -15.66 -22.66 -3.39
C ILE A 294 -15.03 -23.20 -2.10
N ALA A 295 -13.90 -22.63 -1.67
CA ALA A 295 -13.30 -22.98 -0.39
C ALA A 295 -14.19 -22.61 0.80
N ALA A 296 -14.86 -21.46 0.76
CA ALA A 296 -15.83 -21.05 1.79
C ALA A 296 -17.06 -21.96 1.86
N LEU A 297 -17.53 -22.51 0.74
CA LEU A 297 -18.71 -23.39 0.70
C LEU A 297 -18.39 -24.84 1.08
N PHE A 298 -17.30 -25.38 0.54
CA PHE A 298 -17.00 -26.81 0.61
C PHE A 298 -15.80 -27.15 1.51
N GLY A 299 -15.10 -26.14 2.02
CA GLY A 299 -13.88 -26.32 2.82
C GLY A 299 -14.10 -27.16 4.08
N TRP A 300 -15.27 -27.06 4.71
CA TRP A 300 -15.63 -27.80 5.92
C TRP A 300 -15.36 -29.32 5.80
N TYR A 301 -15.64 -29.91 4.64
CA TYR A 301 -15.47 -31.35 4.40
C TYR A 301 -14.00 -31.77 4.46
N PHE A 302 -13.10 -30.89 3.99
CA PHE A 302 -11.67 -31.17 3.89
C PHE A 302 -10.90 -30.88 5.17
N VAL A 303 -11.40 -29.93 5.97
CA VAL A 303 -10.75 -29.54 7.23
C VAL A 303 -11.21 -30.35 8.43
N LYS A 304 -12.34 -31.08 8.34
CA LYS A 304 -13.00 -31.76 9.49
C LYS A 304 -12.08 -32.64 10.34
N SER A 305 -11.05 -33.24 9.76
CA SER A 305 -10.12 -34.13 10.47
C SER A 305 -8.96 -33.42 11.18
N ASP A 306 -8.67 -32.15 10.87
CA ASP A 306 -7.56 -31.39 11.46
C ASP A 306 -8.08 -30.15 12.20
N ARG A 307 -7.88 -30.09 13.52
CA ARG A 307 -8.34 -28.96 14.36
C ARG A 307 -7.75 -27.62 13.92
N ARG A 308 -6.49 -27.58 13.49
CA ARG A 308 -5.81 -26.36 13.05
C ARG A 308 -6.43 -25.86 11.75
N GLU A 309 -6.67 -26.75 10.79
CA GLU A 309 -7.33 -26.40 9.53
C GLU A 309 -8.79 -25.96 9.75
N ARG A 310 -9.51 -26.55 10.71
CA ARG A 310 -10.87 -26.11 11.10
C ARG A 310 -10.88 -24.67 11.63
N ILE A 311 -9.91 -24.31 12.48
CA ILE A 311 -9.78 -22.94 13.01
C ILE A 311 -9.49 -21.96 11.87
N ILE A 312 -8.58 -22.32 10.96
CA ILE A 312 -8.24 -21.50 9.77
C ILE A 312 -9.48 -21.27 8.91
N TYR A 313 -10.26 -22.32 8.64
CA TYR A 313 -11.52 -22.22 7.91
C TYR A 313 -12.53 -21.32 8.62
N ALA A 314 -12.72 -21.50 9.94
CA ALA A 314 -13.62 -20.67 10.73
C ALA A 314 -13.21 -19.18 10.69
N LEU A 315 -11.91 -18.88 10.82
CA LEU A 315 -11.39 -17.51 10.68
C LEU A 315 -11.69 -16.93 9.30
N GLY A 316 -11.51 -17.72 8.23
CA GLY A 316 -11.86 -17.31 6.87
C GLY A 316 -13.33 -16.90 6.73
N LEU A 317 -14.24 -17.72 7.27
CA LEU A 317 -15.68 -17.41 7.29
C LEU A 317 -16.01 -16.20 8.16
N THR A 318 -15.37 -16.07 9.33
CA THR A 318 -15.56 -14.90 10.21
C THR A 318 -15.15 -13.62 9.49
N PHE A 319 -14.04 -13.61 8.75
CA PHE A 319 -13.63 -12.42 7.99
C PHE A 319 -14.53 -12.11 6.80
N ILE A 320 -15.21 -13.11 6.21
CA ILE A 320 -16.32 -12.83 5.28
C ILE A 320 -17.42 -12.06 6.01
N VAL A 321 -17.89 -12.55 7.16
CA VAL A 321 -18.95 -11.87 7.93
C VAL A 321 -18.53 -10.44 8.27
N LEU A 322 -17.31 -10.24 8.78
CA LEU A 322 -16.76 -8.91 9.08
C LEU A 322 -16.65 -8.02 7.84
N SER A 323 -16.43 -8.57 6.64
CA SER A 323 -16.37 -7.76 5.42
C SER A 323 -17.73 -7.23 4.95
N THR A 324 -18.83 -7.67 5.58
CA THR A 324 -20.21 -7.39 5.13
C THR A 324 -21.05 -6.71 6.20
N SER A 325 -22.20 -6.16 5.81
CA SER A 325 -23.21 -5.60 6.70
C SER A 325 -23.94 -6.62 7.57
N LEU A 326 -23.63 -7.92 7.43
CA LEU A 326 -24.05 -8.93 8.41
C LEU A 326 -23.41 -8.65 9.78
N PHE A 327 -22.22 -8.06 9.81
CA PHE A 327 -21.66 -7.49 11.02
C PHE A 327 -22.29 -6.12 11.30
N PRO A 328 -22.75 -5.84 12.53
CA PRO A 328 -23.64 -4.71 12.82
C PRO A 328 -22.89 -3.37 12.95
N TYR A 329 -22.23 -2.91 11.88
CA TYR A 329 -21.48 -1.66 11.83
C TYR A 329 -22.31 -0.43 12.22
N ASN A 330 -23.58 -0.39 11.83
CA ASN A 330 -24.48 0.72 12.16
C ASN A 330 -24.78 0.81 13.67
N VAL A 331 -24.77 -0.33 14.38
CA VAL A 331 -24.92 -0.36 15.84
C VAL A 331 -23.62 0.11 16.48
N LEU A 332 -22.47 -0.42 16.02
CA LEU A 332 -21.15 -0.04 16.53
C LEU A 332 -20.86 1.45 16.39
N GLN A 333 -21.30 2.08 15.28
CA GLN A 333 -21.12 3.50 15.06
C GLN A 333 -21.85 4.37 16.10
N ARG A 334 -22.94 3.86 16.70
CA ARG A 334 -23.73 4.57 17.72
C ARG A 334 -23.17 4.39 19.14
N VAL A 335 -22.25 3.44 19.34
CA VAL A 335 -21.66 3.16 20.65
C VAL A 335 -20.38 3.98 20.79
N GLU A 336 -20.42 5.06 21.57
CA GLU A 336 -19.29 6.00 21.72
C GLU A 336 -18.00 5.32 22.20
N SER A 337 -18.09 4.37 23.11
CA SER A 337 -16.93 3.62 23.63
C SER A 337 -16.24 2.73 22.57
N LEU A 338 -16.90 2.47 21.44
CA LEU A 338 -16.38 1.68 20.32
C LEU A 338 -16.07 2.54 19.09
N SER A 339 -16.14 3.87 19.21
CA SER A 339 -15.88 4.82 18.12
C SER A 339 -14.49 4.68 17.50
N PHE A 340 -13.49 4.20 18.26
CA PHE A 340 -12.15 3.93 17.75
C PHE A 340 -12.11 2.87 16.61
N LEU A 341 -13.11 1.99 16.53
CA LEU A 341 -13.22 1.00 15.44
C LEU A 341 -13.55 1.64 14.08
N GLN A 342 -14.07 2.86 14.08
CA GLN A 342 -14.40 3.60 12.85
C GLN A 342 -13.17 3.97 12.02
N VAL A 343 -11.95 3.83 12.60
CA VAL A 343 -10.67 3.93 11.88
C VAL A 343 -10.53 2.87 10.77
N ILE A 344 -11.24 1.74 10.85
CA ILE A 344 -11.25 0.72 9.78
C ILE A 344 -11.75 1.31 8.45
N GLN A 345 -12.69 2.26 8.54
CA GLN A 345 -13.32 3.01 7.45
C GLN A 345 -14.13 2.18 6.44
N PHE A 346 -13.49 1.18 5.86
CA PHE A 346 -13.97 0.34 4.78
C PHE A 346 -13.97 -1.13 5.21
N PRO A 347 -15.12 -1.69 5.63
CA PRO A 347 -15.22 -3.08 6.08
C PRO A 347 -14.73 -4.12 5.07
N TYR A 348 -14.83 -3.83 3.77
CA TYR A 348 -14.30 -4.72 2.74
C TYR A 348 -12.79 -5.00 2.88
N ARG A 349 -12.02 -4.21 3.64
CA ARG A 349 -10.62 -4.49 3.98
C ARG A 349 -10.42 -5.83 4.70
N PHE A 350 -11.46 -6.35 5.36
CA PHE A 350 -11.42 -7.70 5.92
C PHE A 350 -11.34 -8.80 4.85
N SER A 351 -11.64 -8.50 3.58
CA SER A 351 -11.46 -9.40 2.45
C SER A 351 -10.01 -9.82 2.24
N VAL A 352 -9.03 -9.03 2.69
CA VAL A 352 -7.61 -9.43 2.73
C VAL A 352 -7.43 -10.71 3.56
N TYR A 353 -8.00 -10.73 4.75
CA TYR A 353 -7.83 -11.80 5.72
C TYR A 353 -8.70 -13.01 5.38
N SER A 354 -9.94 -12.80 4.90
CA SER A 354 -10.75 -13.92 4.39
C SER A 354 -10.04 -14.60 3.22
N SER A 355 -9.47 -13.82 2.28
CA SER A 355 -8.72 -14.36 1.16
C SER A 355 -7.50 -15.17 1.61
N PHE A 356 -6.75 -14.66 2.59
CA PHE A 356 -5.60 -15.35 3.18
C PHE A 356 -5.98 -16.71 3.79
N PHE A 357 -6.95 -16.72 4.70
CA PHE A 357 -7.34 -17.95 5.40
C PHE A 357 -8.02 -18.96 4.46
N LEU A 358 -8.88 -18.50 3.55
CA LEU A 358 -9.55 -19.38 2.58
C LEU A 358 -8.60 -19.90 1.51
N ALA A 359 -7.56 -19.15 1.12
CA ALA A 359 -6.52 -19.68 0.24
C ALA A 359 -5.75 -20.85 0.89
N ILE A 360 -5.55 -20.83 2.21
CA ILE A 360 -4.94 -21.97 2.93
C ILE A 360 -5.83 -23.21 2.82
N VAL A 361 -7.16 -23.04 2.98
CA VAL A 361 -8.15 -24.11 2.87
C VAL A 361 -8.23 -24.62 1.42
N LEU A 362 -8.32 -23.72 0.45
CA LEU A 362 -8.33 -24.06 -0.97
C LEU A 362 -7.09 -24.88 -1.35
N SER A 363 -5.91 -24.47 -0.87
CA SER A 363 -4.67 -25.19 -1.14
C SER A 363 -4.71 -26.63 -0.63
N LEU A 364 -5.36 -26.88 0.52
CA LEU A 364 -5.57 -28.22 1.06
C LEU A 364 -6.51 -29.03 0.17
N MET A 365 -7.63 -28.43 -0.25
CA MET A 365 -8.63 -29.06 -1.12
C MET A 365 -8.00 -29.49 -2.45
N VAL A 366 -7.34 -28.57 -3.15
CA VAL A 366 -6.75 -28.83 -4.46
C VAL A 366 -5.56 -29.80 -4.37
N THR A 367 -4.83 -29.83 -3.24
CA THR A 367 -3.75 -30.82 -3.05
C THR A 367 -4.27 -32.26 -3.08
N ARG A 368 -5.55 -32.51 -2.73
CA ARG A 368 -6.16 -33.86 -2.83
C ARG A 368 -6.18 -34.40 -4.25
N LEU A 369 -6.20 -33.53 -5.26
CA LEU A 369 -6.11 -33.93 -6.66
C LEU A 369 -4.77 -34.59 -7.00
N PHE A 370 -3.76 -34.51 -6.13
CA PHE A 370 -2.41 -35.08 -6.32
C PHE A 370 -2.19 -36.40 -5.56
N ASP A 371 -3.14 -36.79 -4.71
CA ASP A 371 -3.09 -38.03 -3.94
C ASP A 371 -3.09 -39.23 -4.90
N ASN A 372 -2.32 -40.28 -4.56
CA ASN A 372 -2.18 -41.52 -5.34
C ASN A 372 -1.73 -41.40 -6.82
N LYS A 373 -1.32 -40.21 -7.28
CA LYS A 373 -0.83 -39.98 -8.65
C LYS A 373 0.66 -40.28 -8.84
N LYS A 374 1.01 -40.86 -9.99
CA LYS A 374 2.40 -41.01 -10.46
C LYS A 374 3.04 -39.64 -10.74
N LYS A 375 4.38 -39.59 -10.81
CA LYS A 375 5.12 -38.32 -10.99
C LYS A 375 4.66 -37.50 -12.22
N TYR A 376 4.49 -38.13 -13.39
CA TYR A 376 4.05 -37.42 -14.59
C TYR A 376 2.62 -36.89 -14.45
N GLN A 377 1.70 -37.67 -13.87
CA GLN A 377 0.32 -37.26 -13.61
C GLN A 377 0.24 -36.06 -12.65
N ARG A 378 1.14 -35.99 -11.66
CA ARG A 378 1.26 -34.82 -10.78
C ARG A 378 1.70 -33.56 -11.53
N ILE A 379 2.62 -33.69 -12.49
CA ILE A 379 3.05 -32.56 -13.33
C ILE A 379 1.88 -32.08 -14.19
N VAL A 380 1.19 -32.99 -14.88
CA VAL A 380 0.00 -32.65 -15.69
C VAL A 380 -1.09 -32.00 -14.83
N THR A 381 -1.33 -32.52 -13.63
CA THR A 381 -2.29 -31.93 -12.69
C THR A 381 -1.87 -30.53 -12.27
N LEU A 382 -0.58 -30.31 -12.00
CA LEU A 382 -0.07 -28.98 -11.66
C LEU A 382 -0.24 -28.00 -12.82
N LEU A 383 0.08 -28.41 -14.05
CA LEU A 383 -0.13 -27.59 -15.24
C LEU A 383 -1.62 -27.23 -15.40
N GLY A 384 -2.53 -28.20 -15.24
CA GLY A 384 -3.97 -27.94 -15.26
C GLY A 384 -4.41 -26.94 -14.20
N VAL A 385 -3.90 -27.05 -12.96
CA VAL A 385 -4.19 -26.09 -11.89
C VAL A 385 -3.66 -24.69 -12.23
N VAL A 386 -2.45 -24.59 -12.77
CA VAL A 386 -1.85 -23.31 -13.21
C VAL A 386 -2.65 -22.70 -14.36
N SER A 387 -3.11 -23.50 -15.32
CA SER A 387 -3.96 -23.04 -16.42
C SER A 387 -5.32 -22.52 -15.90
N VAL A 388 -5.98 -23.24 -14.99
CA VAL A 388 -7.23 -22.78 -14.37
C VAL A 388 -7.01 -21.47 -13.62
N ALA A 389 -5.95 -21.37 -12.83
CA ALA A 389 -5.61 -20.12 -12.14
C ALA A 389 -5.37 -18.96 -13.12
N SER A 390 -4.69 -19.23 -14.24
CA SER A 390 -4.45 -18.20 -15.27
C SER A 390 -5.75 -17.77 -15.95
N LEU A 391 -6.66 -18.69 -16.25
CA LEU A 391 -7.99 -18.36 -16.78
C LEU A 391 -8.81 -17.54 -15.80
N LEU A 392 -8.79 -17.88 -14.51
CA LEU A 392 -9.47 -17.10 -13.48
C LEU A 392 -8.87 -15.71 -13.32
N TYR A 393 -7.55 -15.56 -13.42
CA TYR A 393 -6.90 -14.26 -13.45
C TYR A 393 -7.39 -13.43 -14.65
N PHE A 394 -7.29 -13.97 -15.87
CA PHE A 394 -7.67 -13.23 -17.07
C PHE A 394 -9.15 -12.86 -17.06
N ASN A 395 -10.04 -13.79 -16.68
CA ASN A 395 -11.46 -13.49 -16.49
C ASN A 395 -11.69 -12.36 -15.48
N SER A 396 -10.93 -12.33 -14.38
CA SER A 396 -11.04 -11.29 -13.37
C SER A 396 -10.65 -9.92 -13.90
N VAL A 397 -9.67 -9.86 -14.80
CA VAL A 397 -9.14 -8.60 -15.32
C VAL A 397 -9.70 -8.21 -16.69
N THR A 398 -10.56 -9.03 -17.31
CA THR A 398 -11.10 -8.81 -18.66
C THR A 398 -11.68 -7.40 -18.83
N LEU A 399 -12.55 -6.95 -17.91
CA LEU A 399 -13.17 -5.61 -18.01
C LEU A 399 -12.15 -4.46 -17.99
N MET A 400 -11.00 -4.65 -17.36
CA MET A 400 -9.94 -3.63 -17.33
C MET A 400 -9.12 -3.68 -18.61
N ILE A 401 -8.86 -4.87 -19.16
CA ILE A 401 -8.20 -5.04 -20.45
C ILE A 401 -9.07 -4.47 -21.57
N ASP A 402 -10.36 -4.76 -21.57
CA ASP A 402 -11.31 -4.27 -22.58
C ASP A 402 -11.37 -2.74 -22.57
N ARG A 403 -11.44 -2.12 -21.38
CA ARG A 403 -11.45 -0.66 -21.22
C ARG A 403 -10.25 0.03 -21.86
N ILE A 404 -9.07 -0.59 -21.83
CA ILE A 404 -7.84 0.04 -22.34
C ILE A 404 -7.48 -0.37 -23.78
N SER A 405 -7.99 -1.51 -24.25
CA SER A 405 -7.64 -2.05 -25.58
C SER A 405 -8.17 -1.21 -26.72
N ASP A 406 -9.44 -0.78 -26.61
CA ASP A 406 -10.09 0.09 -27.60
C ASP A 406 -10.99 1.10 -26.89
N PRO A 407 -10.42 2.11 -26.21
CA PRO A 407 -11.18 3.09 -25.45
C PRO A 407 -11.93 4.03 -26.40
N ASP A 408 -13.18 4.35 -26.06
CA ASP A 408 -13.89 5.47 -26.68
C ASP A 408 -13.01 6.74 -26.59
N PRO A 409 -12.77 7.48 -27.69
CA PRO A 409 -11.99 8.72 -27.65
C PRO A 409 -12.50 9.76 -26.63
N ASN A 410 -13.75 9.66 -26.19
CA ASN A 410 -14.35 10.52 -25.15
C ASN A 410 -13.95 10.15 -23.72
N VAL A 411 -13.47 8.93 -23.47
CA VAL A 411 -12.94 8.55 -22.16
C VAL A 411 -11.46 8.83 -22.00
N MET A 412 -10.75 9.20 -23.08
CA MET A 412 -9.35 9.64 -22.98
C MET A 412 -9.27 10.91 -22.15
N LEU A 413 -8.29 11.00 -21.23
CA LEU A 413 -8.05 12.23 -20.49
C LEU A 413 -7.66 13.36 -21.45
N ARG A 414 -8.28 14.53 -21.28
CA ARG A 414 -8.12 15.73 -22.12
C ARG A 414 -7.60 16.90 -21.28
N GLU A 415 -7.24 17.99 -21.95
CA GLU A 415 -6.92 19.24 -21.28
C GLU A 415 -8.18 19.83 -20.63
N THR A 416 -7.99 20.61 -19.57
CA THR A 416 -9.05 21.29 -18.85
C THR A 416 -8.62 22.71 -18.49
N ASP A 417 -9.50 23.68 -18.73
CA ASP A 417 -9.32 25.06 -18.25
C ASP A 417 -9.89 25.26 -16.82
N ASP A 418 -10.69 24.30 -16.34
CA ASP A 418 -11.19 24.31 -14.97
C ASP A 418 -10.08 23.87 -14.00
N ARG A 419 -9.56 24.83 -13.24
CA ARG A 419 -8.51 24.66 -12.23
C ARG A 419 -8.93 23.84 -11.01
N PHE A 420 -10.22 23.52 -10.89
CA PHE A 420 -10.75 22.64 -9.85
C PHE A 420 -11.33 21.35 -10.42
N ALA A 421 -11.10 21.05 -11.70
CA ALA A 421 -11.51 19.79 -12.27
C ALA A 421 -10.77 18.63 -11.60
N THR A 422 -11.50 17.53 -11.37
CA THR A 422 -10.93 16.26 -10.94
C THR A 422 -10.92 15.30 -12.11
N VAL A 423 -10.01 14.34 -12.09
CA VAL A 423 -9.92 13.31 -13.14
C VAL A 423 -11.27 12.58 -13.25
N PRO A 424 -11.90 12.56 -14.44
CA PRO A 424 -13.16 11.84 -14.61
C PRO A 424 -13.01 10.37 -14.24
N GLN A 425 -13.97 9.84 -13.47
CA GLN A 425 -14.02 8.41 -13.19
C GLN A 425 -14.13 7.65 -14.52
N GLY A 426 -13.36 6.59 -14.70
CA GLY A 426 -13.33 5.89 -15.98
C GLY A 426 -12.35 6.45 -17.02
N ALA A 427 -11.65 7.56 -16.77
CA ALA A 427 -10.70 8.14 -17.72
C ALA A 427 -9.58 7.16 -18.11
N VAL A 428 -9.11 7.23 -19.34
CA VAL A 428 -8.01 6.41 -19.87
C VAL A 428 -6.80 7.28 -20.18
N LEU A 429 -5.65 6.80 -19.71
CA LEU A 429 -4.34 7.40 -19.91
C LEU A 429 -3.52 6.58 -20.91
N ASP A 430 -2.73 7.26 -21.71
CA ASP A 430 -1.65 6.74 -22.52
C ASP A 430 -0.37 7.56 -22.30
N HIS A 431 0.70 7.24 -23.03
CA HIS A 431 1.96 7.99 -22.92
C HIS A 431 1.81 9.49 -23.30
N ALA A 432 0.91 9.82 -24.23
CA ALA A 432 0.76 11.17 -24.75
C ALA A 432 0.02 12.07 -23.76
N ASN A 433 -1.05 11.57 -23.12
CA ASN A 433 -1.88 12.36 -22.21
C ASN A 433 -1.53 12.19 -20.72
N TYR A 434 -0.58 11.32 -20.35
CA TYR A 434 -0.21 11.07 -18.96
C TYR A 434 0.11 12.34 -18.16
N LYS A 435 0.78 13.32 -18.78
CA LYS A 435 1.15 14.56 -18.10
C LYS A 435 -0.05 15.41 -17.67
N LEU A 436 -1.18 15.31 -18.41
CA LEU A 436 -2.40 16.03 -18.10
C LEU A 436 -2.94 15.64 -16.73
N LEU A 437 -2.64 14.43 -16.24
CA LEU A 437 -3.04 13.96 -14.91
C LEU A 437 -2.69 14.95 -13.80
N PHE A 438 -1.58 15.67 -13.93
CA PHE A 438 -1.08 16.59 -12.90
C PHE A 438 -1.66 17.99 -12.98
N ASP A 439 -2.44 18.29 -14.02
CA ASP A 439 -3.21 19.53 -14.16
C ASP A 439 -4.60 19.41 -13.51
N TYR A 440 -5.05 18.18 -13.23
CA TYR A 440 -6.28 17.89 -12.48
C TYR A 440 -6.00 17.81 -10.97
N LEU A 441 -7.02 18.13 -10.17
CA LEU A 441 -7.00 17.86 -8.74
C LEU A 441 -7.05 16.37 -8.45
N VAL A 442 -6.27 15.96 -7.45
CA VAL A 442 -6.32 14.63 -6.85
C VAL A 442 -7.59 14.51 -6.01
N LEU A 443 -8.64 13.92 -6.61
CA LEU A 443 -9.96 13.77 -5.99
C LEU A 443 -9.91 13.25 -4.55
N TYR A 444 -9.12 12.19 -4.31
CA TYR A 444 -8.92 11.60 -2.99
C TYR A 444 -7.51 11.88 -2.49
N GLY A 445 -7.37 12.88 -1.63
CA GLY A 445 -6.13 13.16 -0.92
C GLY A 445 -5.32 14.39 -1.36
N GLU A 446 -5.83 15.25 -2.26
CA GLU A 446 -5.15 16.52 -2.61
C GLU A 446 -4.79 17.36 -1.37
N THR A 447 -5.72 17.46 -0.42
CA THR A 447 -5.53 18.23 0.81
C THR A 447 -5.23 17.38 2.04
N ASP A 448 -5.03 16.07 1.87
CA ASP A 448 -4.66 15.21 3.00
C ASP A 448 -3.35 15.73 3.61
N TYR A 449 -3.31 15.83 4.93
CA TYR A 449 -2.18 16.40 5.68
C TYR A 449 -1.94 17.91 5.48
N TYR A 450 -2.92 18.65 4.96
CA TYR A 450 -2.96 20.10 5.14
C TYR A 450 -3.28 20.42 6.60
N PRO A 451 -2.91 21.61 7.12
CA PRO A 451 -3.45 22.12 8.37
C PRO A 451 -4.98 22.16 8.30
N LYS A 452 -5.70 21.81 9.38
CA LYS A 452 -7.17 21.69 9.37
C LYS A 452 -7.89 22.93 8.82
N ARG A 453 -7.34 24.12 9.06
CA ARG A 453 -7.82 25.40 8.51
C ARG A 453 -7.88 25.49 6.98
N SER A 454 -7.03 24.75 6.28
CA SER A 454 -6.99 24.65 4.81
C SER A 454 -7.23 23.22 4.30
N PHE A 455 -7.57 22.29 5.19
CA PHE A 455 -8.05 20.97 4.83
C PHE A 455 -9.46 21.06 4.26
N ALA A 456 -9.68 20.43 3.11
CA ALA A 456 -10.97 20.44 2.43
C ALA A 456 -11.53 19.03 2.19
N ASN A 457 -10.86 18.00 2.72
CA ASN A 457 -11.14 16.61 2.40
C ASN A 457 -11.16 16.45 0.86
N ASN A 458 -12.23 15.90 0.29
CA ASN A 458 -12.40 15.74 -1.17
C ASN A 458 -13.23 16.88 -1.81
N HIS A 459 -13.51 17.97 -1.07
CA HIS A 459 -14.41 19.06 -1.49
C HIS A 459 -13.72 20.42 -1.44
N ILE A 460 -12.64 20.59 -2.21
CA ILE A 460 -11.81 21.81 -2.23
C ILE A 460 -12.61 23.09 -2.46
N THR A 461 -13.65 23.02 -3.30
CA THR A 461 -14.55 24.15 -3.59
C THR A 461 -15.30 24.67 -2.36
N THR A 462 -15.31 23.93 -1.24
CA THR A 462 -15.94 24.36 0.02
C THR A 462 -14.98 25.07 0.98
N ASN A 463 -13.65 25.03 0.73
CA ASN A 463 -12.66 25.68 1.58
C ASN A 463 -11.86 26.76 0.82
N PRO A 464 -12.16 28.06 1.02
CA PRO A 464 -11.46 29.17 0.36
C PRO A 464 -9.95 29.22 0.65
N ALA A 465 -9.52 28.72 1.81
CA ALA A 465 -8.10 28.67 2.16
C ALA A 465 -7.36 27.64 1.29
N ALA A 466 -7.97 26.47 1.04
CA ALA A 466 -7.44 25.44 0.15
C ALA A 466 -7.36 25.95 -1.30
N GLN A 467 -8.45 26.55 -1.79
CA GLN A 467 -8.50 27.14 -3.15
C GLN A 467 -7.40 28.17 -3.34
N SER A 468 -7.23 29.06 -2.36
CA SER A 468 -6.19 30.08 -2.40
C SER A 468 -4.77 29.51 -2.44
N ILE A 469 -4.54 28.27 -1.99
CA ILE A 469 -3.24 27.60 -2.07
C ILE A 469 -3.04 27.01 -3.46
N ILE A 470 -4.03 26.27 -3.96
CA ILE A 470 -4.04 25.63 -5.28
C ILE A 470 -3.90 26.66 -6.42
N LEU A 471 -4.59 27.80 -6.29
CA LEU A 471 -4.50 28.90 -7.26
C LEU A 471 -3.21 29.73 -7.12
N HIS A 472 -2.29 29.35 -6.24
CA HIS A 472 -1.05 30.08 -5.95
C HIS A 472 -1.24 31.57 -5.65
N HIS A 473 -2.27 31.89 -4.86
CA HIS A 473 -2.50 33.25 -4.40
C HIS A 473 -1.48 33.65 -3.34
N VAL A 474 -0.54 34.52 -3.70
CA VAL A 474 0.34 35.23 -2.76
C VAL A 474 -0.41 36.43 -2.20
N LYS A 475 -0.52 36.52 -0.88
CA LYS A 475 -1.19 37.65 -0.21
C LYS A 475 -0.16 38.64 0.29
N VAL A 476 -0.23 39.89 -0.16
CA VAL A 476 0.64 40.99 0.23
C VAL A 476 -0.19 42.07 0.92
N GLY A 477 -0.19 42.07 2.26
CA GLY A 477 -1.20 42.79 3.03
C GLY A 477 -2.60 42.29 2.68
N GLU A 478 -3.49 43.20 2.26
CA GLU A 478 -4.85 42.86 1.81
C GLU A 478 -4.92 42.47 0.33
N LYS A 479 -3.85 42.69 -0.44
CA LYS A 479 -3.85 42.41 -1.88
C LYS A 479 -3.55 40.94 -2.15
N VAL A 480 -4.31 40.33 -3.04
CA VAL A 480 -4.06 38.99 -3.56
C VAL A 480 -3.42 39.09 -4.94
N ILE A 481 -2.35 38.32 -5.17
CA ILE A 481 -1.63 38.26 -6.44
C ILE A 481 -1.39 36.80 -6.78
N GLU A 482 -1.86 36.37 -7.94
CA GLU A 482 -1.51 35.06 -8.47
C GLU A 482 -0.07 35.05 -9.00
N LYS A 483 0.70 34.02 -8.64
CA LYS A 483 2.10 33.86 -9.06
C LYS A 483 2.39 32.40 -9.36
N THR A 484 3.10 32.13 -10.45
CA THR A 484 3.65 30.80 -10.72
C THR A 484 4.93 30.60 -9.90
N PRO A 485 5.04 29.54 -9.08
CA PRO A 485 6.27 29.22 -8.38
C PRO A 485 7.36 28.67 -9.31
N VAL A 486 8.61 28.80 -8.89
CA VAL A 486 9.71 27.96 -9.38
C VAL A 486 9.93 26.84 -8.36
N VAL A 487 9.93 25.59 -8.81
CA VAL A 487 9.96 24.41 -7.96
C VAL A 487 11.25 23.62 -8.16
N ALA A 488 11.71 22.99 -7.10
CA ALA A 488 12.87 22.10 -7.04
C ALA A 488 12.63 21.09 -5.89
N PRO A 489 13.47 20.07 -5.68
CA PRO A 489 13.13 18.98 -4.77
C PRO A 489 13.00 19.48 -3.34
N ASN A 490 11.80 19.33 -2.77
CA ASN A 490 11.44 19.85 -1.44
C ASN A 490 11.57 21.39 -1.30
N GLU A 491 11.56 22.13 -2.41
CA GLU A 491 11.70 23.58 -2.48
C GLU A 491 10.67 24.26 -3.39
N ILE A 492 10.08 25.35 -2.91
CA ILE A 492 9.16 26.19 -3.67
C ILE A 492 9.61 27.65 -3.54
N THR A 493 9.80 28.33 -4.67
CA THR A 493 10.30 29.70 -4.72
C THR A 493 9.32 30.65 -5.37
N TYR A 494 9.05 31.78 -4.72
CA TYR A 494 8.28 32.90 -5.26
C TYR A 494 9.13 34.16 -5.40
N GLN A 495 8.85 34.94 -6.45
CA GLN A 495 9.39 36.28 -6.65
C GLN A 495 8.33 37.31 -6.29
N VAL A 496 8.59 38.13 -5.27
CA VAL A 496 7.65 39.11 -4.72
C VAL A 496 8.30 40.50 -4.69
N ALA A 497 7.61 41.50 -5.22
CA ALA A 497 8.02 42.89 -5.16
C ALA A 497 7.06 43.70 -4.27
N LEU A 498 7.62 44.43 -3.30
CA LEU A 498 6.89 45.18 -2.29
C LEU A 498 7.17 46.67 -2.46
N LYS A 499 6.12 47.48 -2.60
CA LYS A 499 6.20 48.95 -2.69
C LYS A 499 6.37 49.62 -1.32
N LYS A 500 5.98 48.93 -0.25
CA LYS A 500 6.10 49.37 1.15
C LYS A 500 6.23 48.14 2.03
N LYS A 501 6.59 48.33 3.30
CA LYS A 501 6.59 47.25 4.29
C LYS A 501 5.21 46.58 4.36
N ALA A 502 5.19 45.26 4.24
CA ALA A 502 3.96 44.48 4.20
C ALA A 502 4.19 43.04 4.70
N THR A 503 3.11 42.42 5.16
CA THR A 503 3.07 40.98 5.41
C THR A 503 2.89 40.24 4.08
N VAL A 504 3.70 39.23 3.84
CA VAL A 504 3.67 38.35 2.67
C VAL A 504 3.31 36.94 3.14
N ASP A 505 2.12 36.47 2.76
CA ASP A 505 1.66 35.10 2.97
C ASP A 505 1.78 34.34 1.63
N LEU A 506 2.71 33.40 1.59
CA LEU A 506 2.96 32.52 0.45
C LEU A 506 2.05 31.29 0.52
N PRO A 507 1.55 30.77 -0.61
CA PRO A 507 0.70 29.58 -0.66
C PRO A 507 1.54 28.28 -0.56
N VAL A 508 2.35 28.15 0.49
CA VAL A 508 3.17 26.95 0.76
C VAL A 508 2.90 26.44 2.16
N ILE A 509 2.50 25.18 2.29
CA ILE A 509 2.15 24.56 3.57
C ILE A 509 3.34 24.55 4.53
N VAL A 510 3.07 24.84 5.80
CA VAL A 510 4.07 24.82 6.88
C VAL A 510 4.03 23.50 7.63
N TYR A 511 5.19 22.88 7.78
CA TYR A 511 5.47 21.78 8.68
C TYR A 511 6.59 22.18 9.65
N PRO A 512 6.81 21.46 10.77
CA PRO A 512 7.89 21.80 11.71
C PRO A 512 9.29 21.87 11.08
N GLY A 513 9.55 21.10 10.01
CA GLY A 513 10.80 21.13 9.24
C GLY A 513 10.90 22.22 8.17
N THR A 514 9.89 23.09 8.02
CA THR A 514 9.88 24.14 7.00
C THR A 514 10.86 25.26 7.36
N LYS A 515 11.78 25.57 6.44
CA LYS A 515 12.70 26.72 6.50
C LYS A 515 12.44 27.68 5.35
N VAL A 516 12.72 28.96 5.57
CA VAL A 516 12.43 30.03 4.62
C VAL A 516 13.66 30.89 4.41
N TYR A 517 14.02 31.06 3.14
CA TYR A 517 15.19 31.82 2.72
C TYR A 517 14.74 33.04 1.92
N VAL A 518 15.15 34.23 2.35
CA VAL A 518 14.91 35.49 1.64
C VAL A 518 16.23 35.96 1.06
N ASN A 519 16.31 36.00 -0.28
CA ASN A 519 17.53 36.30 -1.03
C ASN A 519 18.73 35.43 -0.58
N GLY A 520 18.46 34.15 -0.29
CA GLY A 520 19.47 33.16 0.13
C GLY A 520 19.81 33.17 1.64
N LYS A 521 19.28 34.11 2.42
CA LYS A 521 19.48 34.14 3.89
C LYS A 521 18.32 33.47 4.60
N ASN A 522 18.61 32.53 5.49
CA ASN A 522 17.58 31.89 6.32
C ASN A 522 16.96 32.94 7.26
N VAL A 523 15.63 32.98 7.30
CA VAL A 523 14.85 33.90 8.15
C VAL A 523 13.79 33.13 8.93
N SER A 524 13.39 33.67 10.08
CA SER A 524 12.21 33.17 10.78
C SER A 524 10.95 33.46 9.96
N HIS A 525 9.95 32.60 10.11
CA HIS A 525 8.64 32.75 9.50
C HIS A 525 7.55 32.46 10.52
N GLU A 526 6.35 32.96 10.24
CA GLU A 526 5.14 32.67 10.99
C GLU A 526 4.22 31.77 10.16
N THR A 527 3.24 31.14 10.81
CA THR A 527 2.19 30.37 10.10
C THR A 527 0.95 31.24 9.92
N SER A 528 0.56 31.48 8.68
CA SER A 528 -0.59 32.29 8.30
C SER A 528 -1.94 31.71 8.78
N LYS A 529 -3.02 32.50 8.67
CA LYS A 529 -4.40 32.02 8.95
C LYS A 529 -4.84 30.84 8.07
N ARG A 530 -4.21 30.61 6.92
CA ARG A 530 -4.47 29.44 6.03
C ARG A 530 -3.44 28.31 6.18
N GLY A 531 -2.54 28.38 7.16
CA GLY A 531 -1.61 27.29 7.47
C GLY A 531 -0.35 27.28 6.60
N THR A 532 0.01 28.45 6.06
CA THR A 532 1.10 28.60 5.09
C THR A 532 2.17 29.59 5.57
N VAL A 533 3.28 29.67 4.85
CA VAL A 533 4.41 30.53 5.21
C VAL A 533 4.01 32.01 5.19
N MET A 534 4.28 32.72 6.29
CA MET A 534 4.05 34.16 6.42
C MET A 534 5.32 34.89 6.86
N LEU A 535 5.62 36.02 6.22
CA LEU A 535 6.79 36.86 6.48
C LEU A 535 6.40 38.33 6.60
N ASN A 536 7.13 39.09 7.41
CA ASN A 536 7.04 40.55 7.44
C ASN A 536 8.27 41.14 6.77
N LEU A 537 8.09 41.71 5.57
CA LEU A 537 9.18 42.20 4.72
C LEU A 537 9.06 43.70 4.50
N ASN A 538 10.21 44.38 4.38
CA ASN A 538 10.27 45.81 4.05
C ASN A 538 10.02 46.03 2.55
N GLN A 539 10.07 47.28 2.11
CA GLN A 539 10.04 47.59 0.67
C GLN A 539 11.26 46.96 -0.02
N GLY A 540 11.03 46.33 -1.19
CA GLY A 540 12.08 45.67 -1.95
C GLY A 540 11.57 44.56 -2.85
N THR A 541 12.48 43.96 -3.61
CA THR A 541 12.20 42.76 -4.42
C THR A 541 12.90 41.57 -3.77
N TYR A 542 12.16 40.49 -3.57
CA TYR A 542 12.60 39.33 -2.82
C TYR A 542 12.39 38.05 -3.62
N LYS A 543 13.45 37.25 -3.69
CA LYS A 543 13.37 35.82 -3.97
C LYS A 543 13.15 35.10 -2.65
N ILE A 544 11.96 34.54 -2.46
CA ILE A 544 11.59 33.84 -1.23
C ILE A 544 11.49 32.35 -1.55
N THR A 545 12.39 31.57 -0.97
CA THR A 545 12.45 30.11 -1.15
C THR A 545 12.03 29.43 0.15
N THR A 546 10.98 28.63 0.09
CA THR A 546 10.54 27.73 1.16
C THR A 546 11.12 26.35 0.89
N ARG A 547 11.83 25.78 1.87
CA ARG A 547 12.44 24.45 1.79
C ARG A 547 12.00 23.59 2.97
N TYR A 548 11.68 22.32 2.76
CA TYR A 548 11.53 21.37 3.86
C TYR A 548 12.88 20.69 4.16
N GLU A 549 13.33 20.78 5.41
CA GLU A 549 14.57 20.16 5.86
C GLU A 549 14.31 19.14 6.98
N MET A 550 14.52 17.86 6.67
CA MET A 550 14.35 16.76 7.62
C MET A 550 15.45 16.76 8.70
N SER A 551 15.06 16.43 9.94
CA SER A 551 15.96 16.36 11.10
C SER A 551 17.09 15.34 10.92
N LYS A 552 18.29 15.62 11.47
CA LYS A 552 19.40 14.65 11.51
C LYS A 552 19.03 13.35 12.23
N ILE A 553 18.11 13.40 13.19
CA ILE A 553 17.64 12.23 13.95
C ILE A 553 16.95 11.22 13.02
N TYR A 554 16.18 11.69 12.03
CA TYR A 554 15.55 10.84 11.03
C TYR A 554 16.59 9.99 10.30
N TYR A 555 17.68 10.60 9.82
CA TYR A 555 18.73 9.89 9.10
C TYR A 555 19.48 8.91 10.01
N SER A 556 19.71 9.25 11.27
CA SER A 556 20.28 8.31 12.25
C SER A 556 19.37 7.09 12.47
N MET A 557 18.06 7.30 12.60
CA MET A 557 17.09 6.21 12.74
C MET A 557 17.01 5.36 11.47
N LEU A 558 17.09 5.98 10.29
CA LEU A 558 17.12 5.27 9.02
C LEU A 558 18.37 4.40 8.92
N PHE A 559 19.53 4.94 9.29
CA PHE A 559 20.78 4.20 9.31
C PHE A 559 20.72 2.99 10.27
N ILE A 560 20.18 3.17 11.47
CA ILE A 560 19.98 2.07 12.43
C ILE A 560 19.04 1.00 11.87
N ALA A 561 17.95 1.40 11.22
CA ALA A 561 17.02 0.48 10.58
C ALA A 561 17.71 -0.30 9.43
N LEU A 562 18.50 0.37 8.60
CA LEU A 562 19.26 -0.27 7.51
C LEU A 562 20.29 -1.27 8.05
N LEU A 563 21.02 -0.92 9.12
CA LEU A 563 21.93 -1.84 9.80
C LEU A 563 21.19 -3.06 10.37
N SER A 564 20.01 -2.82 10.94
CA SER A 564 19.17 -3.89 11.51
C SER A 564 18.66 -4.85 10.42
N TRP A 565 18.20 -4.32 9.28
CA TRP A 565 17.88 -5.11 8.10
C TRP A 565 19.08 -5.89 7.57
N GLY A 566 20.25 -5.26 7.47
CA GLY A 566 21.50 -5.90 7.08
C GLY A 566 21.90 -7.04 8.02
N GLY A 567 21.77 -6.84 9.33
CA GLY A 567 22.01 -7.86 10.34
C GLY A 567 21.07 -9.06 10.19
N LEU A 568 19.77 -8.82 9.95
CA LEU A 568 18.80 -9.89 9.68
C LEU A 568 19.14 -10.67 8.40
N ALA A 569 19.55 -9.99 7.34
CA ALA A 569 19.98 -10.63 6.10
C ALA A 569 21.19 -11.54 6.32
N ILE A 570 22.22 -11.06 7.04
CA ILE A 570 23.43 -11.85 7.35
C ILE A 570 23.08 -13.08 8.20
N VAL A 571 22.27 -12.93 9.24
CA VAL A 571 21.83 -14.04 10.10
C VAL A 571 21.00 -15.05 9.30
N GLY A 572 20.12 -14.56 8.43
CA GLY A 572 19.32 -15.40 7.53
C GLY A 572 20.19 -16.22 6.58
N VAL A 573 21.17 -15.58 5.94
CA VAL A 573 22.11 -16.23 5.02
C VAL A 573 22.95 -17.29 5.74
N ARG A 574 23.52 -16.97 6.91
CA ARG A 574 24.33 -17.94 7.69
C ARG A 574 23.53 -19.21 8.01
N LYS A 575 22.27 -19.08 8.44
CA LYS A 575 21.39 -20.23 8.71
C LYS A 575 21.06 -21.07 7.47
N CYS A 576 21.13 -20.49 6.28
CA CYS A 576 20.94 -21.22 5.01
C CYS A 576 22.19 -21.97 4.54
N TYR A 577 23.40 -21.61 5.00
CA TYR A 577 24.65 -22.29 4.64
C TYR A 577 25.09 -23.35 5.68
N THR A 578 24.60 -23.27 6.92
CA THR A 578 24.95 -24.22 7.99
C THR A 578 24.06 -25.48 8.06
N HIS A 579 23.11 -25.64 7.14
CA HIS A 579 22.25 -26.83 6.99
C HIS A 579 22.16 -27.23 5.52
#